data_AF-A0AB72Z5K9-F1
#
_entry.id   AF-A0AB72Z5K9-F1
#
_cell.length_a   1.000
_cell.length_b   1.000
_cell.length_c   1.000
_cell.angle_alpha   90.00
_cell.angle_beta   90.00
_cell.angle_gamma   90.00
#
_symmetry.space_group_name_H-M   'P 1'
#
loop_
_entity.id
_entity.type
_entity.pdbx_description
1 polymer ?
#
loop_
_entity_poly.entity_id
_entity_poly.type
_entity_poly.pdbx_seq_one_letter_code
_entity_poly.pdbx_strand_id
1 'polypeptide(L)'
;MNGAWLKSHRGCKDRIRTIRRRRAAEENEERLEAMFLEALEDRKRAANQWRWQIENRNELADEHDRVLAATLLVSYRCMIAAMNVMPSALIQYREPWAVDLTRMLGRRTVALIARRDGWTHTAFWEHDPECGEDGTLTRVGAGEWALPMEGMEDEYRDDLDHEDGRGRRTFSDVKALQRLWAEDHVGGQWDPGPWRFK
;
A
#
# COMPACT_ATOMS: atom_id res chain seq x y z
N MET A 1 36.21 -41.82 71.45
CA MET A 1 36.81 -41.01 70.36
C MET A 1 35.98 -41.14 69.07
N ASN A 2 34.88 -40.40 68.90
CA ASN A 2 34.05 -40.49 67.68
C ASN A 2 33.43 -39.16 67.21
N GLY A 3 33.45 -38.10 68.04
CA GLY A 3 32.82 -36.81 67.70
C GLY A 3 33.60 -35.95 66.69
N ALA A 4 34.92 -36.04 66.67
CA ALA A 4 35.77 -35.24 65.76
C ALA A 4 35.72 -35.78 64.32
N TRP A 5 35.72 -37.11 64.16
CA TRP A 5 35.63 -37.79 62.86
C TRP A 5 34.26 -37.60 62.17
N LEU A 6 33.16 -37.66 62.94
CA LEU A 6 31.82 -37.38 62.42
C LEU A 6 31.64 -35.91 62.01
N LYS A 7 32.28 -34.96 62.71
CA LYS A 7 32.26 -33.53 62.37
C LYS A 7 33.06 -33.23 61.10
N SER A 8 34.23 -33.82 60.92
CA SER A 8 35.04 -33.63 59.70
C SER A 8 34.36 -34.20 58.46
N HIS A 9 33.71 -35.37 58.56
CA HIS A 9 32.94 -35.94 57.45
C HIS A 9 31.66 -35.15 57.12
N ARG A 10 30.96 -34.57 58.12
CA ARG A 10 29.84 -33.64 57.84
C ARG A 10 30.32 -32.37 57.15
N GLY A 11 31.40 -31.74 57.64
CA GLY A 11 31.99 -30.56 56.99
C GLY A 11 32.45 -30.83 55.55
N CYS A 12 33.02 -32.01 55.28
CA CYS A 12 33.36 -32.45 53.93
C CYS A 12 32.12 -32.64 53.04
N LYS A 13 31.08 -33.31 53.55
CA LYS A 13 29.82 -33.53 52.84
C LYS A 13 29.09 -32.21 52.53
N ASP A 14 29.07 -31.29 53.48
CA ASP A 14 28.47 -29.96 53.30
C ASP A 14 29.27 -29.14 52.28
N ARG A 15 30.61 -29.19 52.33
CA ARG A 15 31.47 -28.56 51.32
C ARG A 15 31.22 -29.11 49.91
N ILE A 16 31.10 -30.43 49.76
CA ILE A 16 30.77 -31.06 48.47
C ILE A 16 29.38 -30.63 47.99
N ARG A 17 28.40 -30.54 48.89
CA ARG A 17 27.05 -30.09 48.57
C ARG A 17 27.04 -28.63 48.10
N THR A 18 27.82 -27.76 48.75
CA THR A 18 27.98 -26.35 48.35
C THR A 18 28.65 -26.23 46.99
N ILE A 19 29.72 -26.98 46.72
CA ILE A 19 30.39 -27.00 45.41
C ILE A 19 29.42 -27.47 44.31
N ARG A 20 28.64 -28.52 44.55
CA ARG A 20 27.65 -29.01 43.58
C ARG A 20 26.53 -28.00 43.31
N ARG A 21 26.03 -27.33 44.35
CA ARG A 21 25.03 -26.27 44.20
C ARG A 21 25.56 -25.09 43.41
N ARG A 22 26.82 -24.70 43.65
CA ARG A 22 27.47 -23.62 42.91
C ARG A 22 27.62 -23.99 41.42
N ARG A 23 28.12 -25.19 41.11
CA ARG A 23 28.21 -25.65 39.70
C ARG A 23 26.85 -25.72 39.02
N ALA A 24 25.83 -26.25 39.70
CA ALA A 24 24.48 -26.29 39.14
C ALA A 24 23.89 -24.89 38.92
N ALA A 25 24.27 -23.90 39.74
CA ALA A 25 23.89 -22.51 39.54
C ALA A 25 24.63 -21.89 38.34
N GLU A 26 25.94 -22.13 38.23
CA GLU A 26 26.78 -21.71 37.09
C GLU A 26 26.24 -22.32 35.76
N GLU A 27 25.99 -23.63 35.72
CA GLU A 27 25.38 -24.32 34.57
C GLU A 27 23.99 -23.78 34.22
N ASN A 28 23.17 -23.42 35.21
CA ASN A 28 21.85 -22.84 34.94
C ASN A 28 21.96 -21.39 34.43
N GLU A 29 22.94 -20.62 34.90
CA GLU A 29 23.23 -19.27 34.40
C GLU A 29 23.69 -19.32 32.95
N GLU A 30 24.65 -20.19 32.61
CA GLU A 30 25.11 -20.43 31.24
C GLU A 30 23.95 -20.85 30.32
N ARG A 31 23.05 -21.71 30.81
CA ARG A 31 21.87 -22.13 30.05
C ARG A 31 20.91 -20.97 29.80
N LEU A 32 20.67 -20.12 30.80
CA LEU A 32 19.81 -18.96 30.64
C LEU A 32 20.42 -17.95 29.66
N GLU A 33 21.72 -17.69 29.75
CA GLU A 33 22.44 -16.81 28.82
C GLU A 33 22.34 -17.33 27.38
N ALA A 34 22.56 -18.63 27.17
CA ALA A 34 22.39 -19.26 25.86
C ALA A 34 20.96 -19.11 25.32
N MET A 35 19.94 -19.33 26.16
CA MET A 35 18.53 -19.11 25.79
C MET A 35 18.24 -17.65 25.44
N PHE A 36 18.82 -16.69 26.16
CA PHE A 36 18.65 -15.26 25.85
C PHE A 36 19.29 -14.90 24.52
N LEU A 37 20.50 -15.40 24.24
CA LEU A 37 21.18 -15.15 22.97
C LEU A 37 20.42 -15.76 21.79
N GLU A 38 19.92 -16.99 21.93
CA GLU A 38 19.06 -17.64 20.92
C GLU A 38 17.79 -16.82 20.66
N ALA A 39 17.11 -16.37 21.71
CA ALA A 39 15.92 -15.53 21.57
C ALA A 39 16.22 -14.20 20.85
N LEU A 40 17.38 -13.59 21.10
CA LEU A 40 17.81 -12.39 20.38
C LEU A 40 18.10 -12.66 18.90
N GLU A 41 18.69 -13.81 18.58
CA GLU A 41 18.93 -14.22 17.19
C GLU A 41 17.63 -14.51 16.45
N ASP A 42 16.69 -15.22 17.07
CA ASP A 42 15.37 -15.49 16.50
C ASP A 42 14.59 -14.19 16.27
N ARG A 43 14.68 -13.24 17.21
CA ARG A 43 14.10 -11.90 17.05
C ARG A 43 14.66 -11.19 15.82
N LYS A 44 15.98 -11.19 15.65
CA LYS A 44 16.64 -10.60 14.46
C LYS A 44 16.22 -11.31 13.17
N ARG A 45 16.10 -12.64 13.20
CA ARG A 45 15.66 -13.43 12.04
C ARG A 45 14.23 -13.08 11.64
N ALA A 46 13.31 -13.00 12.61
CA ALA A 46 11.92 -12.59 12.38
C ALA A 46 11.83 -11.18 11.80
N ALA A 47 12.58 -10.22 12.35
CA ALA A 47 12.64 -8.85 11.84
C ALA A 47 13.11 -8.78 10.38
N ASN A 48 14.18 -9.51 10.04
CA ASN A 48 14.68 -9.59 8.67
C ASN A 48 13.68 -10.26 7.72
N GLN A 49 12.97 -11.28 8.19
CA GLN A 49 11.90 -11.91 7.42
C GLN A 49 10.77 -10.93 7.12
N TRP A 50 10.34 -10.12 8.09
CA TRP A 50 9.33 -9.09 7.88
C TRP A 50 9.80 -8.03 6.90
N ARG A 51 11.04 -7.55 7.02
CA ARG A 51 11.61 -6.60 6.04
C ARG A 51 11.52 -7.14 4.62
N TRP A 52 12.00 -8.36 4.40
CA TRP A 52 11.95 -9.00 3.09
C TRP A 52 10.53 -9.14 2.55
N GLN A 53 9.56 -9.49 3.41
CA GLN A 53 8.16 -9.58 3.02
C GLN A 53 7.57 -8.21 2.65
N ILE A 54 7.90 -7.16 3.41
CA ILE A 54 7.44 -5.80 3.15
C ILE A 54 8.07 -5.26 1.86
N GLU A 55 9.37 -5.49 1.64
CA GLU A 55 10.08 -5.12 0.40
C GLU A 55 9.40 -5.74 -0.82
N ASN A 56 9.20 -7.06 -0.84
CA ASN A 56 8.52 -7.73 -1.95
C ASN A 56 7.09 -7.20 -2.17
N ARG A 57 6.36 -6.96 -1.07
CA ARG A 57 5.01 -6.40 -1.16
C ARG A 57 5.01 -4.99 -1.72
N ASN A 58 6.01 -4.16 -1.37
CA ASN A 58 6.15 -2.81 -1.89
C ASN A 58 6.53 -2.80 -3.38
N GLU A 59 7.38 -3.72 -3.83
CA GLU A 59 7.68 -3.89 -5.26
C GLU A 59 6.40 -4.21 -6.06
N LEU A 60 5.57 -5.14 -5.56
CA LEU A 60 4.28 -5.45 -6.18
C LEU A 60 3.30 -4.28 -6.12
N ALA A 61 3.30 -3.51 -5.03
CA ALA A 61 2.46 -2.33 -4.87
C ALA A 61 2.83 -1.23 -5.87
N ASP A 62 4.12 -0.99 -6.10
CA ASP A 62 4.60 -0.02 -7.08
C ASP A 62 4.22 -0.44 -8.52
N GLU A 63 4.38 -1.71 -8.87
CA GLU A 63 3.91 -2.22 -10.17
C GLU A 63 2.39 -2.04 -10.33
N HIS A 64 1.61 -2.44 -9.33
CA HIS A 64 0.15 -2.26 -9.32
C HIS A 64 -0.23 -0.78 -9.50
N ASP A 65 0.42 0.13 -8.78
CA ASP A 65 0.08 1.55 -8.80
C ASP A 65 0.44 2.22 -10.13
N ARG A 66 1.51 1.77 -10.79
CA ARG A 66 1.85 2.17 -12.16
C ARG A 66 0.81 1.70 -13.16
N VAL A 67 0.36 0.45 -13.07
CA VAL A 67 -0.70 -0.10 -13.94
C VAL A 67 -2.01 0.66 -13.70
N LEU A 68 -2.38 0.89 -12.45
CA LEU A 68 -3.57 1.66 -12.08
C LEU A 68 -3.55 3.08 -12.67
N ALA A 69 -2.43 3.78 -12.51
CA ALA A 69 -2.24 5.11 -13.08
C ALA A 69 -2.36 5.09 -14.62
N ALA A 70 -1.75 4.11 -15.28
CA ALA A 70 -1.86 3.94 -16.72
C ALA A 70 -3.31 3.67 -17.17
N THR A 71 -4.04 2.78 -16.47
CA THR A 71 -5.44 2.48 -16.76
C THR A 71 -6.33 3.71 -16.61
N LEU A 72 -6.12 4.53 -15.56
CA LEU A 72 -6.84 5.79 -15.36
C LEU A 72 -6.61 6.75 -16.55
N LEU A 73 -5.35 6.98 -16.91
CA LEU A 73 -5.00 7.90 -18.01
C LEU A 73 -5.54 7.45 -19.36
N VAL A 74 -5.43 6.16 -19.68
CA VAL A 74 -5.99 5.58 -20.91
C VAL A 74 -7.51 5.70 -20.92
N SER A 75 -8.18 5.39 -19.80
CA SER A 75 -9.64 5.48 -19.69
C SER A 75 -10.14 6.92 -19.91
N TYR A 76 -9.44 7.92 -19.36
CA TYR A 76 -9.77 9.32 -19.62
C TYR A 76 -9.57 9.69 -21.10
N ARG A 77 -8.45 9.29 -21.72
CA ARG A 77 -8.22 9.53 -23.16
C ARG A 77 -9.29 8.87 -24.03
N CYS A 78 -9.70 7.65 -23.71
CA CYS A 78 -10.78 6.96 -24.42
C CYS A 78 -12.12 7.70 -24.29
N MET A 79 -12.44 8.22 -23.11
CA MET A 79 -13.68 8.97 -22.90
C MET A 79 -13.64 10.33 -23.64
N ILE A 80 -12.52 11.05 -23.58
CA ILE A 80 -12.29 12.28 -24.34
C ILE A 80 -12.46 12.00 -25.85
N ALA A 81 -11.86 10.92 -26.35
CA ALA A 81 -11.99 10.52 -27.75
C ALA A 81 -13.44 10.16 -28.11
N ALA A 82 -14.15 9.41 -27.26
CA ALA A 82 -15.54 9.06 -27.48
C ALA A 82 -16.44 10.30 -27.55
N MET A 83 -16.23 11.28 -26.66
CA MET A 83 -16.95 12.56 -26.68
C MET A 83 -16.71 13.29 -28.01
N ASN A 84 -15.46 13.39 -28.45
CA ASN A 84 -15.15 14.16 -29.65
C ASN A 84 -15.54 13.47 -30.95
N VAL A 85 -15.38 12.15 -31.05
CA VAL A 85 -15.56 11.40 -32.30
C VAL A 85 -17.01 10.92 -32.47
N MET A 86 -17.71 10.61 -31.37
CA MET A 86 -18.97 9.87 -31.41
C MET A 86 -20.11 10.50 -30.57
N PRO A 87 -20.33 11.83 -30.58
CA PRO A 87 -21.23 12.47 -29.63
C PRO A 87 -22.66 11.95 -29.70
N SER A 88 -23.20 11.75 -30.91
CA SER A 88 -24.55 11.21 -31.10
C SER A 88 -24.70 9.78 -30.57
N ALA A 89 -23.66 8.96 -30.69
CA ALA A 89 -23.70 7.57 -30.25
C ALA A 89 -23.65 7.46 -28.72
N LEU A 90 -22.91 8.34 -28.05
CA LEU A 90 -22.91 8.47 -26.59
C LEU A 90 -24.26 8.90 -26.06
N ILE A 91 -24.86 9.95 -26.62
CA ILE A 91 -26.15 10.48 -26.19
C ILE A 91 -27.27 9.44 -26.31
N GLN A 92 -27.17 8.58 -27.35
CA GLN A 92 -28.16 7.55 -27.62
C GLN A 92 -27.79 6.19 -27.00
N TYR A 93 -26.70 6.11 -26.22
CA TYR A 93 -26.18 4.87 -25.64
C TYR A 93 -26.00 3.72 -26.65
N ARG A 94 -25.62 4.06 -27.89
CA ARG A 94 -25.48 3.09 -28.99
C ARG A 94 -24.17 2.32 -28.98
N GLU A 95 -23.19 2.79 -28.20
CA GLU A 95 -21.84 2.23 -28.13
C GLU A 95 -21.61 1.58 -26.75
N PRO A 96 -21.81 0.26 -26.60
CA PRO A 96 -21.79 -0.41 -25.30
C PRO A 96 -20.50 -0.17 -24.52
N TRP A 97 -19.34 -0.23 -25.20
CA TRP A 97 -18.04 -0.01 -24.56
C TRP A 97 -17.92 1.39 -23.94
N ALA A 98 -18.55 2.40 -24.55
CA ALA A 98 -18.49 3.78 -24.08
C ALA A 98 -19.47 4.02 -22.92
N VAL A 99 -20.59 3.29 -22.90
CA VAL A 99 -21.50 3.22 -21.75
C VAL A 99 -20.80 2.56 -20.57
N ASP A 100 -20.14 1.42 -20.79
CA ASP A 100 -19.36 0.73 -19.76
C ASP A 100 -18.22 1.60 -19.23
N LEU A 101 -17.50 2.30 -20.13
CA LEU A 101 -16.49 3.28 -19.75
C LEU A 101 -17.06 4.42 -18.90
N THR A 102 -18.24 4.93 -19.26
CA THR A 102 -18.94 5.97 -18.49
C THR A 102 -19.28 5.49 -17.08
N ARG A 103 -19.79 4.26 -16.95
CA ARG A 103 -20.10 3.62 -15.66
C ARG A 103 -18.84 3.31 -14.85
N MET A 104 -17.77 2.91 -15.51
CA MET A 104 -16.47 2.67 -14.89
C MET A 104 -15.88 3.96 -14.32
N LEU A 105 -15.93 5.06 -15.07
CA LEU A 105 -15.43 6.37 -14.63
C LEU A 105 -16.35 7.05 -13.63
N GLY A 106 -17.67 6.85 -13.73
CA GLY A 106 -18.66 7.50 -12.90
C GLY A 106 -19.00 8.92 -13.33
N ARG A 107 -20.17 9.39 -12.89
CA ARG A 107 -20.75 10.68 -13.30
C ARG A 107 -19.83 11.87 -13.00
N ARG A 108 -19.16 11.87 -11.83
CA ARG A 108 -18.29 13.00 -11.44
C ARG A 108 -17.13 13.20 -12.39
N THR A 109 -16.45 12.10 -12.71
CA THR A 109 -15.27 12.12 -13.56
C THR A 109 -15.65 12.41 -15.01
N VAL A 110 -16.72 11.80 -15.52
CA VAL A 110 -17.21 12.08 -16.88
C VAL A 110 -17.67 13.54 -17.01
N ALA A 111 -18.38 14.08 -16.01
CA ALA A 111 -18.73 15.50 -15.99
C ALA A 111 -17.50 16.41 -15.91
N LEU A 112 -16.45 16.02 -15.19
CA LEU A 112 -15.19 16.77 -15.13
C LEU A 112 -14.47 16.77 -16.49
N ILE A 113 -14.41 15.61 -17.16
CA ILE A 113 -13.88 15.49 -18.52
C ILE A 113 -14.68 16.38 -19.46
N ALA A 114 -16.00 16.23 -19.50
CA ALA A 114 -16.90 17.01 -20.35
C ALA A 114 -16.71 18.53 -20.18
N ARG A 115 -16.63 19.01 -18.92
CA ARG A 115 -16.37 20.43 -18.63
C ARG A 115 -15.02 20.91 -19.18
N ARG A 116 -13.97 20.09 -19.09
CA ARG A 116 -12.62 20.43 -19.58
C ARG A 116 -12.52 20.36 -21.09
N ASP A 117 -13.12 19.34 -21.68
CA ASP A 117 -13.23 19.13 -23.12
C ASP A 117 -14.06 20.24 -23.80
N GLY A 118 -14.97 20.86 -23.04
CA GLY A 118 -15.89 21.87 -23.56
C GLY A 118 -17.12 21.26 -24.23
N TRP A 119 -17.53 20.07 -23.78
CA TRP A 119 -18.73 19.39 -24.23
C TRP A 119 -19.96 20.31 -24.13
N THR A 120 -20.71 20.42 -25.22
CA THR A 120 -21.90 21.30 -25.32
C THR A 120 -23.21 20.52 -25.53
N HIS A 121 -23.15 19.20 -25.63
CA HIS A 121 -24.35 18.38 -25.86
C HIS A 121 -25.00 17.91 -24.57
N THR A 122 -26.07 17.12 -24.69
CA THR A 122 -26.79 16.51 -23.56
C THR A 122 -25.83 15.78 -22.62
N ALA A 123 -26.00 15.98 -21.32
CA ALA A 123 -25.24 15.33 -20.26
C ALA A 123 -25.68 13.87 -20.08
N PHE A 124 -25.40 13.01 -21.07
CA PHE A 124 -25.86 11.62 -21.10
C PHE A 124 -25.44 10.82 -19.86
N TRP A 125 -24.32 11.13 -19.22
CA TRP A 125 -23.92 10.47 -17.96
C TRP A 125 -24.89 10.72 -16.79
N GLU A 126 -25.71 11.79 -16.82
CA GLU A 126 -26.69 12.06 -15.75
C GLU A 126 -27.96 11.21 -15.84
N HIS A 127 -28.23 10.62 -17.02
CA HIS A 127 -29.46 9.88 -17.27
C HIS A 127 -29.28 8.36 -17.25
N ASP A 128 -28.05 7.87 -17.08
CA ASP A 128 -27.77 6.44 -16.94
C ASP A 128 -27.99 6.01 -15.47
N PRO A 129 -29.03 5.23 -15.15
CA PRO A 129 -29.33 4.81 -13.78
C PRO A 129 -28.27 3.87 -13.20
N GLU A 130 -27.50 3.19 -14.05
CA GLU A 130 -26.43 2.28 -13.62
C GLU A 130 -25.08 3.00 -13.43
N CYS A 131 -24.96 4.25 -13.88
CA CYS A 131 -23.75 5.04 -13.73
C CYS A 131 -23.71 5.67 -12.33
N GLY A 132 -22.97 5.06 -11.40
CA GLY A 132 -22.75 5.61 -10.07
C GLY A 132 -21.99 6.95 -10.06
N GLU A 133 -21.96 7.63 -8.92
CA GLU A 133 -21.28 8.92 -8.80
C GLU A 133 -19.75 8.81 -9.04
N ASP A 134 -19.12 7.77 -8.48
CA ASP A 134 -17.67 7.49 -8.58
C ASP A 134 -17.29 6.44 -9.61
N GLY A 135 -18.30 5.74 -10.13
CA GLY A 135 -18.11 4.58 -10.97
C GLY A 135 -17.44 3.42 -10.24
N THR A 136 -16.86 2.50 -11.00
CA THR A 136 -16.25 1.26 -10.48
C THR A 136 -14.72 1.27 -10.54
N LEU A 137 -14.11 2.27 -11.20
CA LEU A 137 -12.67 2.34 -11.33
C LEU A 137 -12.00 2.73 -10.02
N THR A 138 -11.16 1.85 -9.51
CA THR A 138 -10.33 2.13 -8.33
C THR A 138 -9.43 3.33 -8.61
N ARG A 139 -9.34 4.23 -7.62
CA ARG A 139 -8.44 5.40 -7.65
C ARG A 139 -7.43 5.38 -6.51
N VAL A 140 -7.45 4.36 -5.68
CA VAL A 140 -6.57 4.26 -4.52
C VAL A 140 -5.47 3.26 -4.83
N GLY A 141 -4.23 3.73 -4.86
CA GLY A 141 -3.07 2.87 -4.98
C GLY A 141 -2.90 1.97 -3.75
N ALA A 142 -2.20 0.86 -3.93
CA ALA A 142 -1.72 0.02 -2.85
C ALA A 142 -0.78 0.80 -1.92
N GLY A 143 0.05 1.69 -2.49
CA GLY A 143 1.06 2.51 -1.81
C GLY A 143 2.12 1.67 -1.08
N GLU A 144 3.16 2.31 -0.58
CA GLU A 144 4.27 1.63 0.13
C GLU A 144 4.01 1.55 1.64
N TRP A 145 4.58 0.51 2.27
CA TRP A 145 4.73 0.40 3.72
C TRP A 145 6.16 0.76 4.11
N ALA A 146 6.37 1.51 5.19
CA ALA A 146 7.73 1.75 5.67
C ALA A 146 8.39 0.42 6.06
N LEU A 147 9.72 0.38 5.97
CA LEU A 147 10.46 -0.77 6.48
C LEU A 147 10.71 -0.61 7.98
N PRO A 148 10.57 -1.67 8.79
CA PRO A 148 10.89 -1.61 10.20
C PRO A 148 12.38 -1.31 10.38
N MET A 149 12.72 -0.21 11.06
CA MET A 149 14.10 0.16 11.39
C MET A 149 14.72 -0.82 12.39
N GLU A 150 16.05 -0.92 12.42
CA GLU A 150 16.73 -1.87 13.32
C GLU A 150 16.53 -1.43 14.76
N GLY A 151 16.03 -2.32 15.61
CA GLY A 151 15.70 -2.02 17.00
C GLY A 151 14.30 -1.46 17.25
N MET A 152 13.48 -1.30 16.20
CA MET A 152 12.08 -0.82 16.30
C MET A 152 11.07 -1.95 16.03
N GLU A 153 11.49 -3.21 16.19
CA GLU A 153 10.66 -4.37 15.86
C GLU A 153 9.34 -4.40 16.64
N ASP A 154 9.35 -3.91 17.88
CA ASP A 154 8.19 -3.88 18.78
C ASP A 154 7.32 -2.61 18.61
N GLU A 155 7.80 -1.64 17.82
CA GLU A 155 7.16 -0.33 17.62
C GLU A 155 6.65 -0.13 16.18
N TYR A 156 6.87 -1.10 15.29
CA TYR A 156 6.40 -1.03 13.91
C TYR A 156 4.87 -1.11 13.85
N ARG A 157 4.22 -0.12 13.24
CA ARG A 157 2.74 0.00 13.16
C ARG A 157 2.21 0.33 11.78
N ASP A 158 3.09 0.42 10.78
CA ASP A 158 2.74 0.92 9.45
C ASP A 158 1.77 -0.01 8.69
N ASP A 159 1.73 -1.30 9.06
CA ASP A 159 0.73 -2.27 8.60
C ASP A 159 -0.67 -2.03 9.22
N LEU A 160 -0.74 -1.49 10.43
CA LEU A 160 -1.97 -1.22 11.17
C LEU A 160 -2.58 0.16 10.84
N ASP A 161 -1.76 1.16 10.55
CA ASP A 161 -2.19 2.57 10.36
C ASP A 161 -2.56 2.91 8.88
N HIS A 162 -2.78 1.90 8.04
CA HIS A 162 -2.90 2.07 6.59
C HIS A 162 -4.15 2.85 6.13
N GLU A 163 -5.21 2.91 6.95
CA GLU A 163 -6.42 3.68 6.65
C GLU A 163 -6.14 5.19 6.54
N ASP A 164 -5.27 5.74 7.39
CA ASP A 164 -4.90 7.16 7.38
C ASP A 164 -4.09 7.56 6.12
N GLY A 165 -3.47 6.57 5.47
CA GLY A 165 -2.75 6.74 4.21
C GLY A 165 -3.66 6.80 2.97
N ARG A 166 -4.96 6.50 3.07
CA ARG A 166 -5.85 6.33 1.90
C ARG A 166 -5.92 7.59 1.03
N GLY A 167 -6.04 8.77 1.65
CA GLY A 167 -6.10 10.04 0.92
C GLY A 167 -4.82 10.35 0.14
N ARG A 168 -3.65 10.04 0.71
CA ARG A 168 -2.34 10.24 0.05
C ARG A 168 -2.14 9.34 -1.17
N ARG A 169 -2.71 8.14 -1.14
CA ARG A 169 -2.65 7.14 -2.22
C ARG A 169 -3.75 7.30 -3.27
N THR A 170 -4.68 8.22 -3.05
CA THR A 170 -5.78 8.44 -3.99
C THR A 170 -5.32 9.31 -5.15
N PHE A 171 -5.38 8.75 -6.36
CA PHE A 171 -5.16 9.46 -7.60
C PHE A 171 -6.22 10.54 -7.80
N SER A 172 -5.78 11.76 -8.12
CA SER A 172 -6.68 12.89 -8.36
C SER A 172 -7.03 12.98 -9.84
N ASP A 173 -8.31 12.82 -10.18
CA ASP A 173 -8.83 13.03 -11.53
C ASP A 173 -8.40 14.40 -12.10
N VAL A 174 -8.42 15.45 -11.26
CA VAL A 174 -8.03 16.81 -11.65
C VAL A 174 -6.55 16.87 -12.06
N LYS A 175 -5.65 16.31 -11.25
CA LYS A 175 -4.21 16.29 -11.57
C LYS A 175 -3.91 15.43 -12.79
N ALA A 176 -4.58 14.29 -12.92
CA ALA A 176 -4.41 13.41 -14.07
C ALA A 176 -4.89 14.08 -15.36
N LEU A 177 -6.04 14.75 -15.37
CA LEU A 177 -6.50 15.52 -16.53
C LEU A 177 -5.64 16.76 -16.81
N GLN A 178 -5.01 17.37 -15.80
CA GLN A 178 -4.00 18.41 -16.03
C GLN A 178 -2.76 17.86 -16.72
N ARG A 179 -2.32 16.66 -16.30
CA ARG A 179 -1.19 15.98 -16.91
C ARG A 179 -1.48 15.63 -18.37
N LEU A 180 -2.64 15.00 -18.64
CA LEU A 180 -3.06 14.70 -20.01
C LEU A 180 -3.14 15.96 -20.87
N TRP A 181 -3.69 17.05 -20.34
CA TRP A 181 -3.74 18.32 -21.05
C TRP A 181 -2.33 18.78 -21.44
N ALA A 182 -1.37 18.75 -20.51
CA ALA A 182 -0.01 19.17 -20.78
C ALA A 182 0.74 18.26 -21.76
N GLU A 183 0.40 16.96 -21.81
CA GLU A 183 0.96 16.01 -22.77
C GLU A 183 0.38 16.18 -24.17
N ASP A 184 -0.94 16.40 -24.26
CA ASP A 184 -1.66 16.44 -25.53
C ASP A 184 -1.68 17.86 -26.15
N HIS A 185 -1.39 18.91 -25.37
CA HIS A 185 -1.41 20.31 -25.82
C HIS A 185 -0.15 20.69 -26.60
N VAL A 186 -0.31 20.82 -27.92
CA VAL A 186 0.76 21.23 -28.86
C VAL A 186 0.77 22.76 -29.10
N GLY A 187 -0.24 23.48 -28.59
CA GLY A 187 -0.39 24.93 -28.77
C GLY A 187 0.30 25.80 -27.72
N GLY A 188 0.23 27.12 -27.89
CA GLY A 188 0.64 28.10 -26.88
C GLY A 188 -0.31 28.12 -25.68
N GLN A 189 0.09 28.79 -24.59
CA GLN A 189 -0.68 28.86 -23.33
C GLN A 189 -2.13 29.34 -23.49
N TRP A 190 -2.41 30.12 -24.54
CA TRP A 190 -3.71 30.76 -24.80
C TRP A 190 -4.52 30.05 -25.88
N ASP A 191 -3.98 29.00 -26.50
CA ASP A 191 -4.70 28.25 -27.51
C ASP A 191 -5.85 27.45 -26.89
N PRO A 192 -6.96 27.23 -27.63
CA PRO A 192 -8.01 26.31 -27.19
C PRO A 192 -7.38 24.97 -26.79
N GLY A 193 -7.87 24.38 -25.70
CA GLY A 193 -7.32 23.13 -25.18
C GLY A 193 -7.28 22.02 -26.24
N PRO A 194 -6.41 21.01 -26.05
CA PRO A 194 -6.01 20.06 -27.09
C PRO A 194 -7.14 19.21 -27.66
N TRP A 195 -8.24 19.12 -26.92
CA TRP A 195 -9.34 18.24 -27.23
C TRP A 195 -10.55 18.97 -27.81
N ARG A 196 -10.51 20.31 -27.93
CA ARG A 196 -11.54 21.06 -28.63
C ARG A 196 -11.35 20.93 -30.14
N PHE A 197 -12.11 20.03 -30.76
CA PHE A 197 -12.24 20.01 -32.22
C PHE A 197 -12.98 21.26 -32.70
N LYS A 198 -12.44 21.93 -33.74
CA LYS A 198 -13.10 23.03 -34.45
C LYS A 198 -14.08 22.51 -35.49
#